data_AF-A0A1B7VFP4-F1
#
_entry.id   AF-A0A1B7VFP4-F1
#
_cell.length_a   1.000
_cell.length_b   1.000
_cell.length_c   1.000
_cell.angle_alpha   90.00
_cell.angle_beta   90.00
_cell.angle_gamma   90.00
#
_symmetry.space_group_name_H-M   'P 1'
#
loop_
_entity.id
_entity.type
_entity.pdbx_description
1 polymer ?
#
loop_
_entity_poly.entity_id
_entity_poly.type
_entity_poly.pdbx_seq_one_letter_code
_entity_poly.pdbx_strand_id
1 'polypeptide(L)'
;MSLFRRNKNSNKPVIRQVIDLIPRFIITKAINRYQSDKYCHKYKTYDQLVALLFGQLCKCSTLEDISVGIGVSETFISDLGLEQSPAKSTMSDGNKKRNWQVFEQLFNELLKYYGSSLAKYSNQTVIEDVKSLTILIRDSSTVS
;
A
#
# COMPACT_ATOMS: atom_id res chain seq x y z
N MET A 1 15.23 -4.50 8.65
CA MET A 1 13.93 -3.91 8.24
C MET A 1 12.78 -4.63 8.96
N SER A 2 12.02 -3.96 9.82
CA SER A 2 10.98 -4.58 10.65
C SER A 2 9.77 -5.12 9.85
N LEU A 3 9.59 -4.67 8.61
CA LEU A 3 8.40 -4.97 7.80
C LEU A 3 8.32 -6.42 7.31
N PHE A 4 9.49 -7.08 7.17
CA PHE A 4 9.59 -8.50 6.84
C PHE A 4 9.36 -9.42 8.06
N ARG A 5 9.36 -8.85 9.27
CA ARG A 5 9.20 -9.64 10.49
C ARG A 5 7.80 -10.24 10.51
N ARG A 6 7.73 -11.56 10.65
CA ARG A 6 6.47 -12.27 10.86
C ARG A 6 6.06 -12.13 12.32
N ASN A 7 4.78 -11.85 12.55
CA ASN A 7 4.22 -11.90 13.90
C ASN A 7 3.97 -13.37 14.28
N LYS A 8 4.29 -13.77 15.52
CA LYS A 8 4.03 -15.14 16.04
C LYS A 8 2.55 -15.53 15.98
N ASN A 9 1.63 -14.56 16.11
CA ASN A 9 0.19 -14.84 16.22
C ASN A 9 -0.51 -14.99 14.85
N SER A 10 -0.09 -14.21 13.84
CA SER A 10 -0.72 -14.23 12.50
C SER A 10 0.11 -14.97 11.46
N ASN A 11 1.38 -15.27 11.77
CA ASN A 11 2.38 -15.78 10.85
C ASN A 11 2.48 -15.00 9.52
N LYS A 12 2.17 -13.70 9.55
CA LYS A 12 2.21 -12.79 8.39
C LYS A 12 3.27 -11.70 8.59
N PRO A 13 3.97 -11.28 7.52
CA PRO A 13 4.79 -10.07 7.55
C PRO A 13 3.97 -8.85 7.97
N VAL A 14 4.59 -7.87 8.64
CA VAL A 14 3.89 -6.65 9.10
C VAL A 14 3.27 -5.89 7.93
N ILE A 15 3.98 -5.77 6.80
CA ILE A 15 3.42 -5.11 5.61
C ILE A 15 2.16 -5.80 5.10
N ARG A 16 2.09 -7.14 5.17
CA ARG A 16 0.89 -7.86 4.76
C ARG A 16 -0.29 -7.56 5.68
N GLN A 17 -0.04 -7.39 6.97
CA GLN A 17 -1.08 -6.97 7.91
C GLN A 17 -1.62 -5.58 7.56
N VAL A 18 -0.76 -4.66 7.12
CA VAL A 18 -1.19 -3.33 6.64
C VAL A 18 -2.01 -3.44 5.35
N ILE A 19 -1.58 -4.25 4.38
CA ILE A 19 -2.32 -4.46 3.13
C ILE A 19 -3.69 -5.12 3.39
N ASP A 20 -3.77 -6.04 4.35
CA ASP A 20 -5.04 -6.69 4.75
C ASP A 20 -6.06 -5.68 5.35
N LEU A 21 -5.63 -4.49 5.76
CA LEU A 21 -6.53 -3.39 6.15
C LEU A 21 -7.16 -2.67 4.95
N ILE A 22 -6.87 -3.08 3.71
CA ILE A 22 -7.54 -2.54 2.53
C ILE A 22 -8.57 -3.57 2.07
N PRO A 23 -9.88 -3.35 2.30
CA PRO A 23 -10.90 -4.30 1.88
C PRO A 23 -10.86 -4.53 0.37
N ARG A 24 -10.75 -5.81 -0.04
CA ARG A 24 -10.60 -6.18 -1.47
C ARG A 24 -11.71 -5.62 -2.35
N PHE A 25 -12.95 -5.57 -1.84
CA PHE A 25 -14.09 -5.06 -2.61
C PHE A 25 -13.93 -3.58 -2.99
N ILE A 26 -13.24 -2.76 -2.18
CA ILE A 26 -12.97 -1.35 -2.48
C ILE A 26 -11.99 -1.26 -3.65
N ILE A 27 -10.94 -2.09 -3.64
CA ILE A 27 -9.97 -2.16 -4.74
C ILE A 27 -10.68 -2.57 -6.02
N THR A 28 -11.47 -3.65 -5.98
CA THR A 28 -12.24 -4.13 -7.14
C THR A 28 -13.21 -3.08 -7.66
N LYS A 29 -13.91 -2.35 -6.78
CA LYS A 29 -14.82 -1.25 -7.16
C LYS A 29 -14.07 -0.14 -7.91
N ALA A 30 -12.90 0.27 -7.43
CA ALA A 30 -12.07 1.28 -8.09
C ALA A 30 -11.56 0.78 -9.45
N ILE A 31 -11.05 -0.45 -9.53
CA ILE A 31 -10.59 -1.08 -10.77
C ILE A 31 -11.71 -1.10 -11.82
N ASN A 32 -12.91 -1.55 -11.44
CA ASN A 32 -14.05 -1.64 -12.35
C ASN A 32 -14.52 -0.26 -12.83
N ARG A 33 -14.48 0.76 -11.96
CA ARG A 33 -14.89 2.12 -12.33
C ARG A 33 -13.98 2.74 -13.38
N TYR A 34 -12.67 2.59 -13.23
CA TYR A 34 -11.68 3.21 -14.14
C TYR A 34 -11.16 2.26 -15.21
N GLN A 35 -11.59 0.99 -15.19
CA GLN A 35 -11.11 -0.06 -16.09
C GLN A 35 -9.56 -0.11 -16.11
N SER A 36 -8.94 0.08 -14.94
CA SER A 36 -7.49 0.32 -14.80
C SER A 36 -6.61 -0.90 -15.10
N ASP A 37 -7.22 -2.07 -15.18
CA ASP A 37 -6.58 -3.34 -15.55
C ASP A 37 -6.91 -3.77 -16.99
N LYS A 38 -7.71 -2.98 -17.72
CA LYS A 38 -8.02 -3.26 -19.12
C LYS A 38 -6.72 -3.23 -19.93
N TYR A 39 -6.50 -4.28 -20.72
CA TYR A 39 -5.26 -4.49 -21.50
C TYR A 39 -3.98 -4.64 -20.67
N CYS A 40 -4.07 -4.86 -19.35
CA CYS A 40 -2.91 -5.10 -18.49
C CYS A 40 -2.77 -6.59 -18.16
N HIS A 41 -1.66 -7.21 -18.57
CA HIS A 41 -1.45 -8.65 -18.40
C HIS A 41 -0.67 -9.06 -17.14
N LYS A 42 0.30 -8.25 -16.70
CA LYS A 42 1.28 -8.67 -15.67
C LYS A 42 1.37 -7.79 -14.42
N TYR A 43 1.07 -6.50 -14.53
CA TYR A 43 1.24 -5.55 -13.43
C TYR A 43 -0.05 -4.77 -13.23
N LYS A 44 -1.01 -5.45 -12.61
CA LYS A 44 -2.36 -4.98 -12.36
C LYS A 44 -2.36 -3.89 -11.29
N THR A 45 -3.53 -3.30 -11.07
CA THR A 45 -3.71 -2.21 -10.10
C THR A 45 -3.35 -2.64 -8.68
N TYR A 46 -3.66 -3.89 -8.31
CA TYR A 46 -3.25 -4.45 -7.03
C TYR A 46 -1.73 -4.54 -6.90
N ASP A 47 -1.04 -5.02 -7.94
CA ASP A 47 0.42 -5.16 -7.93
C ASP A 47 1.08 -3.78 -7.78
N GLN A 48 0.56 -2.77 -8.47
CA GLN A 48 1.03 -1.39 -8.33
C GLN A 48 0.75 -0.82 -6.95
N LEU A 49 -0.43 -1.08 -6.37
CA LEU A 49 -0.75 -0.67 -5.00
C LEU A 49 0.27 -1.24 -4.01
N VAL A 50 0.53 -2.55 -4.08
CA VAL A 50 1.48 -3.24 -3.19
C VAL A 50 2.90 -2.71 -3.39
N ALA A 51 3.34 -2.51 -4.63
CA ALA A 51 4.65 -1.95 -4.94
C ALA A 51 4.84 -0.54 -4.37
N LEU A 52 3.84 0.33 -4.52
CA LEU A 52 3.87 1.70 -3.98
C LEU A 52 3.86 1.70 -2.44
N LEU A 53 3.02 0.88 -1.81
CA LEU A 53 2.99 0.74 -0.34
C LEU A 53 4.32 0.20 0.19
N PHE A 54 4.89 -0.82 -0.46
CA PHE A 54 6.20 -1.34 -0.10
C PHE A 54 7.27 -0.25 -0.22
N GLY A 55 7.29 0.49 -1.34
CA GLY A 55 8.25 1.55 -1.58
C GLY A 55 8.22 2.62 -0.49
N GLN A 56 7.03 3.07 -0.10
CA GLN A 56 6.87 4.08 0.96
C GLN A 56 7.28 3.54 2.34
N LEU A 57 6.79 2.36 2.73
CA LEU A 57 7.04 1.79 4.05
C LEU A 57 8.51 1.38 4.24
N CYS A 58 9.15 0.86 3.19
CA CYS A 58 10.56 0.44 3.21
C CYS A 58 11.54 1.57 2.89
N LYS A 59 11.05 2.79 2.62
CA LYS A 59 11.87 3.96 2.21
C LYS A 59 12.73 3.67 0.97
N CYS A 60 12.15 2.95 0.00
CA CYS A 60 12.79 2.70 -1.28
C CYS A 60 12.98 4.02 -2.03
N SER A 61 14.18 4.25 -2.55
CA SER A 61 14.50 5.44 -3.33
C SER A 61 14.33 5.19 -4.84
N THR A 62 14.35 3.94 -5.27
CA THR A 62 14.23 3.57 -6.68
C THR A 62 13.24 2.41 -6.90
N LEU A 63 12.78 2.27 -8.15
CA LEU A 63 12.01 1.08 -8.59
C LEU A 63 12.82 -0.22 -8.48
N GLU A 64 14.16 -0.13 -8.55
CA GLU A 64 15.03 -1.29 -8.37
C GLU A 64 14.96 -1.78 -6.91
N ASP A 65 15.01 -0.85 -5.96
CA ASP A 65 14.89 -1.17 -4.53
C ASP A 65 13.59 -1.90 -4.21
N ILE A 66 12.49 -1.51 -4.87
CA ILE A 66 11.19 -2.18 -4.74
C ILE A 66 11.25 -3.58 -5.33
N SER A 67 11.76 -3.73 -6.55
CA SER A 67 11.87 -5.01 -7.26
C SER A 67 12.72 -6.02 -6.48
N VAL A 68 13.89 -5.60 -6.01
CA VAL A 68 14.81 -6.43 -5.22
C VAL A 68 14.22 -6.71 -3.82
N GLY A 69 13.64 -5.70 -3.18
CA GLY A 69 13.07 -5.82 -1.84
C GLY A 69 11.88 -6.77 -1.76
N ILE A 70 10.97 -6.72 -2.73
CA ILE A 70 9.86 -7.69 -2.86
C ILE A 70 10.39 -9.06 -3.30
N GLY A 71 11.41 -9.08 -4.15
CA GLY A 71 12.04 -10.29 -4.70
C GLY A 71 12.88 -11.11 -3.72
N VAL A 72 12.86 -10.82 -2.42
CA VAL A 72 13.71 -11.48 -1.43
C VAL A 72 13.42 -12.98 -1.27
N SER A 73 12.16 -13.41 -1.47
CA SER A 73 11.76 -14.82 -1.46
C SER A 73 10.38 -15.02 -2.08
N GLU A 74 10.14 -16.20 -2.66
CA GLU A 74 8.82 -16.59 -3.17
C GLU A 74 7.75 -16.59 -2.08
N THR A 75 8.10 -16.99 -0.87
CA THR A 75 7.20 -16.93 0.29
C THR A 75 6.73 -15.50 0.57
N PHE A 76 7.64 -14.51 0.52
CA PHE A 76 7.29 -13.12 0.75
C PHE A 76 6.43 -12.55 -0.38
N ILE A 77 6.73 -12.89 -1.64
CA ILE A 77 5.90 -12.54 -2.80
C ILE A 77 4.47 -13.08 -2.61
N SER A 78 4.35 -14.36 -2.25
CA SER A 78 3.06 -15.01 -1.98
C SER A 78 2.33 -14.38 -0.78
N ASP A 79 3.05 -14.06 0.30
CA ASP A 79 2.49 -13.36 1.47
C ASP A 79 1.86 -12.03 1.06
N LEU A 80 2.48 -11.28 0.15
CA LEU A 80 1.95 -10.03 -0.39
C LEU A 80 0.78 -10.23 -1.38
N GLY A 81 0.47 -11.47 -1.75
CA GLY A 81 -0.57 -11.81 -2.72
C GLY A 81 -0.19 -11.47 -4.15
N LEU A 82 1.11 -11.43 -4.45
CA LEU A 82 1.65 -11.23 -5.79
C LEU A 82 1.98 -12.59 -6.42
N GLU A 83 1.91 -12.69 -7.75
CA GLU A 83 2.38 -13.87 -8.49
C GLU A 83 3.91 -13.87 -8.68
N GLN A 84 4.50 -12.67 -8.77
CA GLN A 84 5.92 -12.46 -8.98
C GLN A 84 6.34 -11.09 -8.45
N SER A 85 7.64 -10.89 -8.22
CA SER A 85 8.16 -9.55 -7.97
C SER A 85 7.97 -8.68 -9.22
N PRO A 86 7.45 -7.45 -9.08
CA PRO A 86 7.24 -6.57 -10.22
C PRO A 86 8.60 -6.08 -10.75
N ALA A 87 8.87 -6.34 -12.02
CA ALA A 87 10.11 -5.89 -12.66
C ALA A 87 10.13 -4.35 -12.81
N LYS A 88 11.30 -3.73 -12.65
CA LYS A 88 11.49 -2.27 -12.78
C LYS A 88 10.90 -1.67 -14.05
N SER A 89 11.14 -2.29 -15.21
CA SER A 89 10.61 -1.80 -16.49
C SER A 89 9.08 -1.87 -16.53
N THR A 90 8.51 -2.96 -16.03
CA THR A 90 7.06 -3.15 -15.96
C THR A 90 6.41 -2.15 -15.00
N MET A 91 7.03 -1.87 -13.85
CA MET A 91 6.56 -0.82 -12.93
C MET A 91 6.63 0.56 -13.58
N SER A 92 7.73 0.89 -14.27
CA SER A 92 7.90 2.17 -14.96
C SER A 92 6.80 2.39 -16.00
N ASP A 93 6.53 1.39 -16.84
CA ASP A 93 5.48 1.46 -17.85
C ASP A 93 4.08 1.53 -17.25
N GLY A 94 3.82 0.71 -16.22
CA GLY A 94 2.54 0.70 -15.51
C GLY A 94 2.25 2.04 -14.82
N ASN A 95 3.24 2.60 -14.13
CA ASN A 95 3.11 3.88 -13.44
C ASN A 95 2.83 5.03 -14.40
N LYS A 96 3.38 4.99 -15.63
CA LYS A 96 3.11 6.01 -16.67
C LYS A 96 1.72 5.87 -17.29
N LYS A 97 1.24 4.64 -17.48
CA LYS A 97 0.03 4.36 -18.27
C LYS A 97 -1.25 4.28 -17.43
N ARG A 98 -1.14 3.87 -16.16
CA ARG A 98 -2.32 3.68 -15.30
C ARG A 98 -2.89 5.02 -14.87
N ASN A 99 -4.18 5.21 -15.09
CA ASN A 99 -4.87 6.41 -14.66
C ASN A 99 -4.81 6.54 -13.13
N TRP A 100 -4.23 7.63 -12.64
CA TRP A 100 -4.04 7.92 -11.22
C TRP A 100 -5.37 7.98 -10.44
N GLN A 101 -6.49 8.29 -11.11
CA GLN A 101 -7.81 8.40 -10.48
C GLN A 101 -8.28 7.09 -9.82
N VAL A 102 -7.74 5.93 -10.23
CA VAL A 102 -8.02 4.67 -9.55
C VAL A 102 -7.56 4.68 -8.09
N PHE A 103 -6.39 5.29 -7.82
CA PHE A 103 -5.82 5.37 -6.47
C PHE A 103 -6.46 6.51 -5.66
N GLU A 104 -6.85 7.62 -6.31
CA GLU A 104 -7.66 8.67 -5.69
C GLU A 104 -9.00 8.11 -5.18
N GLN A 105 -9.72 7.37 -6.03
CA GLN A 105 -10.97 6.74 -5.64
C GLN A 105 -10.76 5.71 -4.53
N LEU A 106 -9.71 4.89 -4.62
CA LEU A 106 -9.36 3.93 -3.57
C LEU A 106 -9.15 4.63 -2.22
N PHE A 107 -8.39 5.72 -2.19
CA PHE A 107 -8.15 6.52 -0.99
C PHE A 107 -9.45 7.08 -0.41
N ASN A 108 -10.27 7.72 -1.24
CA ASN A 108 -11.53 8.31 -0.80
C ASN A 108 -12.52 7.27 -0.26
N GLU A 109 -12.60 6.09 -0.88
CA GLU A 109 -13.45 4.99 -0.40
C GLU A 109 -12.92 4.39 0.90
N LEU A 110 -11.60 4.27 1.07
CA LEU A 110 -10.99 3.85 2.34
C LEU A 110 -11.27 4.85 3.46
N LEU A 111 -11.15 6.15 3.18
CA LEU A 111 -11.45 7.21 4.14
C LEU A 111 -12.91 7.15 4.58
N LYS A 112 -13.84 6.92 3.65
CA LYS A 112 -15.27 6.71 3.96
C LYS A 112 -15.49 5.43 4.78
N TYR A 113 -14.85 4.33 4.39
CA TYR A 113 -15.01 3.03 5.05
C TYR A 113 -14.53 3.04 6.50
N TYR A 114 -13.39 3.69 6.77
CA TYR A 114 -12.82 3.79 8.11
C TYR A 114 -13.26 5.03 8.88
N GLY A 115 -13.80 6.05 8.23
CA GLY A 115 -14.08 7.36 8.82
C GLY A 115 -14.92 7.29 10.10
N SER A 116 -16.03 6.54 10.09
CA SER A 116 -16.88 6.39 11.28
C SER A 116 -16.20 5.65 12.42
N SER A 117 -15.37 4.64 12.11
CA SER A 117 -14.62 3.87 13.11
C SER A 117 -13.48 4.69 13.71
N LEU A 118 -12.82 5.51 12.90
CA LEU A 118 -11.72 6.38 13.31
C LEU A 118 -12.22 7.62 14.07
N ALA A 119 -13.40 8.14 13.74
CA ALA A 119 -14.01 9.28 14.45
C ALA A 119 -14.18 9.00 15.95
N LYS A 120 -14.38 7.75 16.36
CA LYS A 120 -14.44 7.36 17.79
C LYS A 120 -13.15 7.65 18.55
N TYR A 121 -12.03 7.74 17.84
CA TYR A 121 -10.70 8.00 18.40
C TYR A 121 -10.27 9.46 18.24
N SER A 122 -11.13 10.35 17.70
CA SER A 122 -10.77 11.77 17.48
C SER A 122 -10.45 12.53 18.76
N ASN A 123 -10.99 12.07 19.89
CA ASN A 123 -10.87 12.71 21.19
C ASN A 123 -9.85 12.01 22.10
N GLN A 124 -8.94 11.20 21.55
CA GLN A 124 -7.88 10.58 22.35
C GLN A 124 -6.89 11.65 22.82
N THR A 125 -6.65 11.70 24.13
CA THR A 125 -5.59 12.50 24.72
C THR A 125 -4.24 12.00 24.24
N VAL A 126 -3.40 12.93 23.76
CA VAL A 126 -2.00 12.62 23.44
C VAL A 126 -1.33 12.15 24.73
N ILE A 127 -0.79 10.94 24.71
CA ILE A 127 -0.04 10.37 25.83
C ILE A 127 1.17 11.28 26.09
N GLU A 128 1.41 11.66 27.35
CA GLU A 128 2.47 12.63 27.69
C GLU A 128 3.85 12.21 27.17
N ASP A 129 4.15 10.90 27.19
CA ASP A 129 5.40 10.30 26.69
C ASP A 129 5.64 10.55 25.19
N VAL A 130 4.57 10.76 24.42
CA VAL A 130 4.61 10.97 22.97
C VAL A 130 4.46 12.46 22.63
N LYS A 131 4.12 13.30 23.61
CA LYS A 131 3.84 14.74 23.42
C LYS A 131 5.08 15.52 22.95
N SER A 132 6.28 15.08 23.33
CA SER A 132 7.56 15.64 22.89
C SER A 132 8.10 15.01 21.60
N LEU A 133 7.47 13.93 21.11
CA LEU A 133 7.88 13.27 19.88
C LEU A 133 7.24 13.96 18.68
N THR A 134 8.07 14.59 17.85
CA THR A 134 7.63 15.16 16.58
C THR A 134 7.38 14.04 15.57
N ILE A 135 6.11 13.83 15.20
CA ILE A 135 5.77 12.99 14.05
C ILE A 135 6.07 13.81 12.78
N LEU A 136 7.21 13.54 12.14
CA LEU A 136 7.52 14.11 10.84
C LEU A 136 6.72 13.37 9.77
N ILE A 137 5.66 14.02 9.26
CA ILE A 137 4.95 13.57 8.07
C ILE A 137 5.65 14.22 6.86
N ARG A 138 6.53 13.49 6.19
CA ARG A 138 7.16 13.92 4.93
C ARG A 138 6.24 13.59 3.76
N ASP A 139 6.10 14.51 2.81
CA ASP A 139 5.34 14.35 1.56
C ASP A 139 3.83 14.07 1.72
N SER A 140 3.18 14.50 2.81
CA SER A 140 1.72 14.60 2.79
C SER A 140 1.32 15.85 1.99
N SER A 141 0.89 15.68 0.76
CA SER A 141 -0.05 16.64 0.18
C SER A 141 -1.32 16.53 1.01
N THR A 142 -1.49 17.44 1.97
CA THR A 142 -2.78 17.68 2.60
C THR A 142 -3.77 17.96 1.47
N VAL A 143 -4.68 17.01 1.21
CA VAL A 143 -5.85 17.29 0.39
C VAL A 143 -6.68 18.26 1.21
N SER A 144 -6.55 19.54 0.88
CA SER A 144 -7.43 20.62 1.33
C SER A 144 -8.78 20.53 0.62
#